data_AF-A0A4U5MK05-F1
#
_entry.id   AF-A0A4U5MK05-F1
#
_cell.length_a   1.000
_cell.length_b   1.000
_cell.length_c   1.000
_cell.angle_alpha   90.00
_cell.angle_beta   90.00
_cell.angle_gamma   90.00
#
_symmetry.space_group_name_H-M   'P 1'
#
loop_
_entity.id
_entity.type
_entity.pdbx_description
1 polymer ?
#
loop_
_entity_poly.entity_id
_entity_poly.type
_entity_poly.pdbx_seq_one_letter_code
_entity_poly.pdbx_strand_id
1 'polypeptide(L)'
;MLQAYDARMTGDEYVYILPEMDDRRTKDVSDMWKSNDGRDSDAFEAFKNALMLDNENERKNLFSTNFSESIVEKMDDWPFYCDAKCQDNPLGEAGRYAGHLADSVYLYGRALNRSLAQNSKNRNLAVGDGQALLKNAVGSFDGYSGHVIIGENGTRVPVFYILGLNSSSLLQSFARIDMTENSFVSVRTIFA
;
A
#
# COMPACT_ATOMS: atom_id res chain seq x y z
N MET A 1 -6.69 -9.17 20.62
CA MET A 1 -6.17 -10.56 20.55
C MET A 1 -6.00 -11.21 21.91
N LEU A 2 -5.39 -10.56 22.92
CA LEU A 2 -5.24 -11.16 24.26
C LEU A 2 -6.57 -11.65 24.89
N GLN A 3 -7.66 -10.90 24.73
CA GLN A 3 -8.96 -11.35 25.23
C GLN A 3 -9.46 -12.64 24.55
N ALA A 4 -9.18 -12.82 23.26
CA ALA A 4 -9.49 -14.06 22.54
C ALA A 4 -8.66 -15.24 23.06
N TYR A 5 -7.39 -14.98 23.37
CA TYR A 5 -6.51 -15.97 23.99
C TYR A 5 -7.02 -16.40 25.37
N ASP A 6 -7.39 -15.44 26.22
CA ASP A 6 -7.93 -15.68 27.56
C ASP A 6 -9.26 -16.45 27.51
N ALA A 7 -10.07 -16.20 26.49
CA ALA A 7 -11.32 -16.91 26.22
C ALA A 7 -11.15 -18.26 25.51
N ARG A 8 -9.90 -18.70 25.22
CA ARG A 8 -9.58 -19.92 24.47
C ARG A 8 -10.19 -19.95 23.06
N MET A 9 -10.30 -18.79 22.43
CA MET A 9 -10.81 -18.64 21.07
C MET A 9 -9.69 -18.55 20.03
N THR A 10 -8.44 -18.83 20.40
CA THR A 10 -7.28 -18.85 19.49
C THR A 10 -6.90 -20.28 19.08
N GLY A 11 -7.89 -21.16 18.95
CA GLY A 11 -7.75 -22.51 18.41
C GLY A 11 -8.35 -22.62 17.01
N ASP A 12 -8.46 -23.84 16.50
CA ASP A 12 -8.84 -24.11 15.10
C ASP A 12 -10.31 -23.77 14.75
N GLU A 13 -11.09 -23.31 15.72
CA GLU A 13 -12.52 -22.95 15.56
C GLU A 13 -12.73 -21.51 15.10
N TYR A 14 -11.71 -20.64 15.21
CA TYR A 14 -11.84 -19.21 14.92
C TYR A 14 -10.70 -18.71 14.04
N VAL A 15 -11.04 -17.82 13.12
CA VAL A 15 -10.07 -17.01 12.38
C VAL A 15 -10.34 -15.53 12.66
N TYR A 16 -9.29 -14.78 12.97
CA TYR A 16 -9.37 -13.35 13.17
C TYR A 16 -8.88 -12.65 11.91
N ILE A 17 -9.72 -11.83 11.29
CA ILE A 17 -9.31 -11.01 10.15
C ILE A 17 -9.21 -9.57 10.64
N LEU A 18 -8.00 -9.02 10.60
CA LEU A 18 -7.67 -7.68 11.06
C LEU A 18 -7.48 -6.79 9.83
N PRO A 19 -8.44 -5.92 9.49
CA PRO A 19 -8.30 -5.00 8.36
C PRO A 19 -7.34 -3.86 8.71
N GLU A 20 -6.49 -3.49 7.74
CA GLU A 20 -5.73 -2.23 7.73
C GLU A 20 -4.87 -2.03 8.99
N MET A 21 -4.01 -3.01 9.29
CA MET A 21 -3.12 -2.96 10.44
C MET A 21 -1.91 -2.04 10.24
N ASP A 22 -1.69 -1.56 9.01
CA ASP A 22 -0.52 -0.78 8.62
C ASP A 22 -0.58 0.72 8.93
N ASP A 23 -1.48 1.16 9.81
CA ASP A 23 -1.36 2.53 10.39
C ASP A 23 -0.04 2.73 11.16
N ARG A 24 0.71 1.65 11.38
CA ARG A 24 1.99 1.66 12.11
C ARG A 24 3.23 1.52 11.24
N ARG A 25 3.14 1.21 9.94
CA ARG A 25 4.31 0.97 9.05
C ARG A 25 5.40 0.17 9.75
N THR A 26 4.99 -0.92 10.40
CA THR A 26 5.86 -1.61 11.35
C THR A 26 7.02 -2.24 10.58
N LYS A 27 8.24 -1.72 10.75
CA LYS A 27 9.46 -2.32 10.19
C LYS A 27 9.59 -3.77 10.67
N ASP A 28 9.25 -3.99 11.94
CA ASP A 28 9.17 -5.29 12.57
C ASP A 28 7.71 -5.72 12.75
N VAL A 29 7.32 -6.84 12.14
CA VAL A 29 5.98 -7.43 12.32
C VAL A 29 5.66 -7.68 13.80
N SER A 30 6.68 -7.85 14.64
CA SER A 30 6.47 -8.07 16.06
C SER A 30 5.90 -6.86 16.80
N ASP A 31 5.99 -5.66 16.25
CA ASP A 31 5.35 -4.44 16.78
C ASP A 31 3.81 -4.52 16.78
N MET A 32 3.25 -5.52 16.08
CA MET A 32 1.81 -5.77 16.06
C MET A 32 1.29 -6.39 17.36
N TRP A 33 2.14 -7.13 18.08
CA TRP A 33 1.75 -7.84 19.30
C TRP A 33 2.66 -7.57 20.50
N LYS A 34 3.84 -6.96 20.30
CA LYS A 34 4.71 -6.55 21.41
C LYS A 34 4.23 -5.22 22.00
N SER A 35 4.00 -5.23 23.30
CA SER A 35 3.65 -4.06 24.11
C SER A 35 4.54 -3.92 25.35
N ASN A 36 5.44 -4.88 25.62
CA ASN A 36 6.29 -4.94 26.83
C ASN A 36 5.48 -4.92 28.13
N ASP A 37 4.25 -5.45 28.12
CA ASP A 37 3.33 -5.50 29.27
C ASP A 37 3.42 -6.82 30.05
N GLY A 38 4.41 -7.66 29.72
CA GLY A 38 4.59 -9.00 30.29
C GLY A 38 3.71 -10.09 29.66
N ARG A 39 2.90 -9.75 28.64
CA ARG A 39 2.04 -10.69 27.91
C ARG A 39 2.38 -10.83 26.43
N ASP A 40 3.57 -10.38 26.02
CA ASP A 40 4.02 -10.47 24.62
C ASP A 40 3.99 -11.92 24.09
N SER A 41 4.27 -12.92 24.94
CA SER A 41 4.18 -14.34 24.56
C SER A 41 2.74 -14.78 24.28
N ASP A 42 1.80 -14.39 25.13
CA ASP A 42 0.37 -14.70 24.96
C ASP A 42 -0.16 -14.00 23.71
N ALA A 43 0.23 -12.74 23.52
CA ALA A 43 -0.15 -11.96 22.35
C ALA A 43 0.39 -12.59 21.07
N PHE A 44 1.66 -13.00 21.07
CA PHE A 44 2.27 -13.70 19.94
C PHE A 44 1.55 -15.01 19.60
N GLU A 45 1.25 -15.86 20.60
CA GLU A 45 0.49 -17.09 20.38
C GLU A 45 -0.92 -16.81 19.84
N ALA A 46 -1.59 -15.77 20.34
CA ALA A 46 -2.89 -15.35 19.83
C ALA A 46 -2.82 -14.89 18.36
N PHE A 47 -1.77 -14.16 17.99
CA PHE A 47 -1.58 -13.59 16.66
C PHE A 47 -1.27 -14.63 15.57
N LYS A 48 -0.84 -15.85 15.93
CA LYS A 48 -0.69 -16.96 14.96
C LYS A 48 -2.01 -17.32 14.26
N ASN A 49 -3.15 -17.02 14.88
CA ASN A 49 -4.49 -17.26 14.33
C ASN A 49 -5.12 -16.00 13.71
N ALA A 50 -4.35 -14.94 13.56
CA ALA A 50 -4.78 -13.70 12.92
C ALA A 50 -4.27 -13.62 11.48
N LEU A 51 -5.19 -13.29 10.58
CA LEU A 51 -4.92 -12.85 9.22
C LEU A 51 -5.05 -11.32 9.17
N MET A 52 -4.16 -10.69 8.44
CA MET A 52 -4.18 -9.25 8.21
C MET A 52 -4.61 -9.01 6.76
N LEU A 53 -5.56 -8.12 6.55
CA LEU A 53 -5.97 -7.69 5.23
C LEU A 53 -5.41 -6.30 4.99
N ASP A 54 -4.49 -6.19 4.04
CA ASP A 54 -3.81 -4.92 3.75
C ASP A 54 -3.76 -4.59 2.27
N ASN A 55 -3.73 -3.30 1.92
CA ASN A 55 -3.67 -2.84 0.53
C ASN A 55 -2.25 -2.83 -0.04
N GLU A 56 -1.25 -3.07 0.82
CA GLU A 56 0.15 -2.92 0.49
C GLU A 56 0.95 -4.22 0.60
N ASN A 57 1.73 -4.51 -0.43
CA ASN A 57 2.86 -5.44 -0.37
C ASN A 57 4.16 -4.66 -0.55
N GLU A 58 4.30 -3.54 0.18
CA GLU A 58 5.41 -2.59 0.03
C GLU A 58 6.79 -3.22 0.17
N ARG A 59 6.88 -4.40 0.80
CA ARG A 59 8.17 -5.06 1.05
C ARG A 59 8.83 -5.64 -0.20
N LYS A 60 8.11 -5.76 -1.33
CA LYS A 60 8.66 -6.34 -2.59
C LYS A 60 8.79 -5.37 -3.75
N ASN A 61 8.25 -4.15 -3.66
CA ASN A 61 8.45 -3.18 -4.73
C ASN A 61 9.80 -2.51 -4.55
N LEU A 62 10.50 -2.27 -5.66
CA LEU A 62 11.81 -1.59 -5.81
C LEU A 62 11.78 -0.11 -5.36
N PHE A 63 10.94 0.20 -4.39
CA PHE A 63 10.37 1.50 -4.18
C PHE A 63 10.49 2.01 -2.74
N SER A 64 10.34 1.13 -1.74
CA SER A 64 10.15 1.57 -0.35
C SER A 64 11.41 2.11 0.31
N THR A 65 12.62 1.75 -0.12
CA THR A 65 13.85 2.34 0.44
C THR A 65 14.28 3.60 -0.32
N ASN A 66 14.64 3.48 -1.61
CA ASN A 66 15.27 4.60 -2.33
C ASN A 66 14.36 5.83 -2.51
N PHE A 67 13.05 5.66 -2.77
CA PHE A 67 12.18 6.81 -2.99
C PHE A 67 11.83 7.53 -1.69
N SER A 68 11.50 6.77 -0.64
CA SER A 68 11.20 7.30 0.69
C SER A 68 12.39 8.11 1.22
N GLU A 69 13.59 7.52 1.17
CA GLU A 69 14.85 8.18 1.52
C GLU A 69 15.07 9.44 0.68
N SER A 70 14.89 9.37 -0.65
CA SER A 70 15.09 10.53 -1.52
C SER A 70 14.14 11.69 -1.25
N ILE A 71 12.91 11.43 -0.77
CA ILE A 71 11.99 12.49 -0.36
C ILE A 71 12.52 13.13 0.91
N VAL A 72 12.84 12.33 1.93
CA VAL A 72 13.34 12.80 3.22
C VAL A 72 14.59 13.65 3.03
N GLU A 73 15.51 13.24 2.16
CA GLU A 73 16.70 14.02 1.79
C GLU A 73 16.33 15.33 1.09
N LYS A 74 15.46 15.29 0.08
CA LYS A 74 15.07 16.50 -0.69
C LYS A 74 14.24 17.50 0.08
N MET A 75 13.66 17.11 1.21
CA MET A 75 12.97 18.07 2.08
C MET A 75 13.92 19.12 2.65
N ASP A 76 15.23 18.83 2.76
CA ASP A 76 16.25 19.80 3.19
C ASP A 76 16.57 20.85 2.09
N ASP A 77 16.25 20.54 0.83
CA ASP A 77 16.48 21.42 -0.30
C ASP A 77 15.32 22.41 -0.55
N TRP A 78 15.55 23.36 -1.46
CA TRP A 78 14.49 24.24 -1.98
C TRP A 78 13.35 23.41 -2.58
N PRO A 79 12.06 23.78 -2.37
CA PRO A 79 11.57 25.00 -1.71
C PRO A 79 11.27 24.84 -0.21
N PHE A 80 11.55 23.68 0.38
CA PHE A 80 11.05 23.33 1.71
C PHE A 80 12.01 23.72 2.82
N TYR A 81 13.32 23.58 2.61
CA TYR A 81 14.36 23.91 3.61
C TYR A 81 14.08 23.29 4.98
N CYS A 82 13.58 22.05 4.96
CA CYS A 82 13.20 21.33 6.14
C CYS A 82 14.21 20.22 6.45
N ASP A 83 15.17 20.56 7.31
CA ASP A 83 16.17 19.67 7.89
C ASP A 83 15.59 18.59 8.82
N ALA A 84 16.44 17.68 9.31
CA ALA A 84 16.01 16.60 10.20
C ALA A 84 15.30 17.09 11.49
N LYS A 85 15.54 18.34 11.92
CA LYS A 85 14.95 18.90 13.13
C LYS A 85 13.52 19.38 12.91
N CYS A 86 13.22 20.03 11.78
CA CYS A 86 11.83 20.42 11.49
C CYS A 86 10.97 19.24 11.02
N GLN A 87 11.59 18.20 10.43
CA GLN A 87 10.85 17.05 9.94
C GLN A 87 10.21 16.25 11.08
N ASP A 88 10.80 16.31 12.29
CA ASP A 88 10.38 15.53 13.47
C ASP A 88 10.00 14.09 13.09
N ASN A 89 10.86 13.47 12.27
CA ASN A 89 10.60 12.22 11.57
C ASN A 89 11.53 11.13 12.12
N PRO A 90 11.22 10.55 13.29
CA PRO A 90 12.09 9.56 13.93
C PRO A 90 12.24 8.26 13.12
N LEU A 91 11.31 7.98 12.21
CA LEU A 91 11.34 6.78 11.36
C LEU A 91 12.18 6.96 10.10
N GLY A 92 12.47 8.21 9.71
CA GLY A 92 13.22 8.55 8.51
C GLY A 92 12.49 8.17 7.21
N GLU A 93 11.17 8.23 7.20
CA GLU A 93 10.35 7.78 6.06
C GLU A 93 9.45 8.89 5.51
N ALA A 94 9.25 8.91 4.19
CA ALA A 94 8.26 9.76 3.55
C ALA A 94 6.84 9.37 3.99
N GLY A 95 5.91 10.32 4.05
CA GLY A 95 4.53 10.06 4.50
C GLY A 95 3.79 8.97 3.70
N ARG A 96 2.78 8.34 4.33
CA ARG A 96 2.00 7.19 3.79
C ARG A 96 1.58 7.33 2.34
N TYR A 97 1.02 8.48 2.00
CA TYR A 97 0.47 8.71 0.67
C TYR A 97 1.46 9.31 -0.33
N ALA A 98 2.75 9.44 0.02
CA ALA A 98 3.74 10.05 -0.87
C ALA A 98 3.90 9.28 -2.18
N GLY A 99 3.97 7.94 -2.12
CA GLY A 99 4.00 7.08 -3.32
C GLY A 99 2.75 7.24 -4.18
N HIS A 100 1.57 7.30 -3.56
CA HIS A 100 0.31 7.52 -4.25
C HIS A 100 0.23 8.88 -4.94
N LEU A 101 0.76 9.93 -4.32
CA LEU A 101 0.81 11.26 -4.92
C LEU A 101 1.75 11.30 -6.12
N ALA A 102 2.94 10.69 -5.99
CA ALA A 102 3.89 10.57 -7.10
C ALA A 102 3.28 9.82 -8.30
N ASP A 103 2.56 8.73 -8.03
CA ASP A 103 1.81 8.00 -9.05
C ASP A 103 0.72 8.82 -9.72
N SER A 104 0.04 9.67 -8.96
CA SER A 104 -1.01 10.52 -9.50
C SER A 104 -0.44 11.51 -10.52
N VAL A 105 0.74 12.09 -10.23
CA VAL A 105 1.44 12.99 -11.16
C VAL A 105 1.96 12.23 -12.38
N TYR A 106 2.53 11.04 -12.18
CA TYR A 106 3.01 10.21 -13.28
C TYR A 106 1.87 9.77 -14.21
N LEU A 107 0.75 9.34 -13.62
CA LEU A 107 -0.48 9.01 -14.34
C LEU A 107 -0.99 10.20 -15.17
N TYR A 108 -1.03 11.40 -14.58
CA TYR A 108 -1.42 12.62 -15.30
C TYR A 108 -0.52 12.85 -16.52
N GLY A 109 0.80 12.73 -16.37
CA GLY A 109 1.74 12.86 -17.49
C GLY A 109 1.49 11.85 -18.60
N ARG A 110 1.21 10.59 -18.24
CA ARG A 110 0.87 9.53 -19.22
C ARG A 110 -0.45 9.80 -19.94
N ALA A 111 -1.49 10.18 -19.19
CA ALA A 111 -2.80 10.52 -19.75
C ALA A 111 -2.70 11.73 -20.69
N LEU A 112 -1.97 12.77 -20.28
CA LEU A 112 -1.74 13.96 -21.08
C LEU A 112 -0.98 13.63 -22.37
N ASN A 113 0.06 12.80 -22.32
CA ASN A 113 0.80 12.39 -23.51
C ASN A 113 -0.12 11.68 -24.53
N ARG A 114 -1.01 10.80 -24.05
CA ARG A 114 -2.02 10.14 -24.89
C ARG A 114 -3.02 11.14 -25.47
N SER A 115 -3.52 12.09 -24.67
CA SER A 115 -4.42 13.15 -25.13
C SER A 115 -3.77 14.03 -26.21
N LEU A 116 -2.49 14.36 -26.05
CA LEU A 116 -1.72 15.15 -27.03
C LEU A 116 -1.52 14.40 -28.35
N ALA A 117 -1.28 13.09 -28.30
CA ALA A 117 -1.16 12.25 -29.49
C ALA A 117 -2.48 12.21 -30.29
N GLN A 118 -3.62 12.13 -29.60
CA GLN A 118 -4.96 12.11 -30.23
C GLN A 118 -5.36 13.47 -30.80
N ASN A 119 -4.97 14.57 -30.15
CA ASN A 119 -5.34 15.94 -30.52
C ASN A 119 -4.15 16.77 -31.00
N SER A 120 -3.27 16.17 -31.80
CA SER A 120 -1.99 16.77 -32.24
C SER A 120 -2.13 18.13 -32.96
N LYS A 121 -3.30 18.40 -33.54
CA LYS A 121 -3.62 19.66 -34.24
C LYS A 121 -4.25 20.73 -33.34
N ASN A 122 -4.69 20.38 -32.13
CA ASN A 122 -5.33 21.32 -31.20
C ASN A 122 -4.90 21.01 -29.75
N ARG A 123 -3.73 21.56 -29.38
CA ARG A 123 -3.15 21.38 -28.05
C ARG A 123 -4.05 21.89 -26.93
N ASN A 124 -4.79 22.97 -27.16
CA ASN A 124 -5.71 23.54 -26.16
C ASN A 124 -6.84 22.56 -25.84
N LEU A 125 -7.36 21.85 -26.84
CA LEU A 125 -8.33 20.78 -26.64
C LEU A 125 -7.72 19.59 -25.88
N ALA A 126 -6.47 19.24 -26.19
CA ALA A 126 -5.75 18.13 -25.55
C ALA A 126 -5.53 18.31 -24.04
N VAL A 127 -5.34 19.56 -23.58
CA VAL A 127 -5.12 19.89 -22.16
C VAL A 127 -6.38 20.33 -21.43
N GLY A 128 -7.36 20.88 -22.14
CA GLY A 128 -8.58 21.45 -21.57
C GLY A 128 -9.74 20.45 -21.41
N ASP A 129 -9.66 19.28 -22.04
CA ASP A 129 -10.69 18.25 -21.96
C ASP A 129 -10.40 17.25 -20.82
N GLY A 130 -10.97 17.53 -19.64
CA GLY A 130 -10.86 16.68 -18.46
C GLY A 130 -11.46 15.29 -18.65
N GLN A 131 -12.53 15.15 -19.46
CA GLN A 131 -13.15 13.86 -19.71
C GLN A 131 -12.27 12.99 -20.61
N ALA A 132 -11.65 13.58 -21.63
CA ALA A 132 -10.65 12.89 -22.45
C ALA A 132 -9.41 12.49 -21.63
N LEU A 133 -8.95 13.36 -20.73
CA LEU A 133 -7.84 13.03 -19.82
C LEU A 133 -8.16 11.84 -18.92
N LEU A 134 -9.36 11.78 -18.31
CA LEU A 134 -9.78 10.63 -17.50
C LEU A 134 -9.85 9.34 -18.32
N LYS A 135 -10.42 9.39 -19.54
CA LYS A 135 -10.43 8.23 -20.45
C LYS A 135 -9.02 7.78 -20.82
N ASN A 136 -8.10 8.71 -21.03
CA ASN A 136 -6.72 8.42 -21.37
C ASN A 136 -5.87 7.99 -20.16
N ALA A 137 -6.37 8.12 -18.94
CA ALA A 137 -5.72 7.62 -17.72
C ALA A 137 -5.90 6.11 -17.52
N VAL A 138 -6.93 5.51 -18.11
CA VAL A 138 -7.23 4.07 -18.00
C VAL A 138 -6.04 3.20 -18.42
N GLY A 139 -5.84 2.10 -17.69
CA GLY A 139 -4.78 1.13 -17.93
C GLY A 139 -3.86 0.95 -16.72
N SER A 140 -2.69 0.36 -16.93
CA SER A 140 -1.75 0.05 -15.84
C SER A 140 -0.35 0.64 -16.04
N PHE A 141 0.40 0.70 -14.94
CA PHE A 141 1.82 1.03 -14.90
C PHE A 141 2.46 0.55 -13.61
N ASP A 142 3.77 0.31 -13.67
CA ASP A 142 4.59 0.20 -12.48
C ASP A 142 4.93 1.60 -12.01
N GLY A 143 4.40 1.92 -10.85
CA GLY A 143 4.50 3.20 -10.20
C GLY A 143 5.33 3.13 -8.94
N TYR A 144 5.24 4.25 -8.26
CA TYR A 144 5.82 4.54 -6.99
C TYR A 144 5.19 3.63 -5.91
N SER A 145 3.87 3.66 -5.71
CA SER A 145 3.20 2.70 -4.81
C SER A 145 3.03 1.27 -5.36
N GLY A 146 3.91 0.84 -6.27
CA GLY A 146 3.86 -0.48 -6.91
C GLY A 146 3.07 -0.54 -8.21
N HIS A 147 2.56 -1.73 -8.54
CA HIS A 147 1.76 -1.91 -9.75
C HIS A 147 0.39 -1.22 -9.60
N VAL A 148 0.15 -0.19 -10.41
CA VAL A 148 -1.06 0.62 -10.40
C VAL A 148 -1.94 0.23 -11.57
N ILE A 149 -3.24 0.02 -11.30
CA ILE A 149 -4.26 -0.24 -12.31
C ILE A 149 -5.34 0.84 -12.15
N ILE A 150 -5.63 1.57 -13.23
CA ILE A 150 -6.72 2.54 -13.32
C ILE A 150 -7.83 1.92 -14.16
N GLY A 151 -8.98 1.76 -13.53
CA GLY A 151 -10.17 1.19 -14.13
C GLY A 151 -10.88 2.13 -15.08
N GLU A 152 -11.88 1.63 -15.81
CA GLU A 152 -12.67 2.37 -16.79
C GLU A 152 -13.43 3.56 -16.18
N ASN A 153 -13.75 3.48 -14.89
CA ASN A 153 -14.37 4.59 -14.16
C ASN A 153 -13.38 5.70 -13.76
N GLY A 154 -12.10 5.56 -14.08
CA GLY A 154 -11.03 6.50 -13.75
C GLY A 154 -10.52 6.40 -12.31
N THR A 155 -10.91 5.37 -11.56
CA THR A 155 -10.44 5.12 -10.19
C THR A 155 -9.37 4.03 -10.17
N ARG A 156 -8.50 4.07 -9.17
CA ARG A 156 -7.52 3.01 -8.95
C ARG A 156 -8.24 1.74 -8.50
N VAL A 157 -7.96 0.64 -9.19
CA VAL A 157 -8.41 -0.68 -8.79
C VAL A 157 -7.57 -1.12 -7.58
N PRO A 158 -8.19 -1.32 -6.41
CA PRO A 158 -7.45 -1.74 -5.22
C PRO A 158 -7.05 -3.21 -5.32
N VAL A 159 -5.87 -3.51 -4.78
CA VAL A 159 -5.36 -4.87 -4.60
C VAL A 159 -5.10 -5.04 -3.12
N PHE A 160 -5.62 -6.11 -2.53
CA PHE A 160 -5.36 -6.44 -1.13
C PHE A 160 -4.53 -7.70 -1.03
N TYR A 161 -3.79 -7.82 0.06
CA TYR A 161 -3.02 -8.98 0.44
C TYR A 161 -3.54 -9.51 1.77
N ILE A 162 -3.68 -10.83 1.82
CA ILE A 162 -3.90 -11.54 3.08
C ILE A 162 -2.53 -11.94 3.59
N LEU A 163 -2.14 -11.37 4.73
CA LEU A 163 -0.89 -11.64 5.42
C LEU A 163 -1.16 -12.42 6.70
N GLY A 164 -0.16 -13.16 7.18
CA GLY A 164 -0.21 -13.82 8.48
C GLY A 164 1.13 -14.47 8.83
N LEU A 165 1.21 -15.15 9.97
CA LEU A 165 2.41 -15.87 10.37
C LEU A 165 2.44 -17.27 9.75
N ASN A 166 3.58 -17.63 9.15
CA ASN A 166 3.82 -18.98 8.65
C ASN A 166 4.26 -19.94 9.77
N SER A 167 4.53 -21.19 9.42
CA SER A 167 4.97 -22.22 10.39
C SER A 167 6.29 -21.89 11.10
N SER A 168 7.11 -21.01 10.52
CA SER A 168 8.34 -20.49 11.13
C SER A 168 8.10 -19.20 11.92
N SER A 169 6.84 -18.80 12.12
CA SER A 169 6.42 -17.56 12.76
C SER A 169 6.93 -16.29 12.08
N LEU A 170 7.15 -16.35 10.76
CA LEU A 170 7.52 -15.20 9.94
C LEU A 170 6.29 -14.69 9.19
N LEU A 171 6.20 -13.38 9.01
CA LEU A 171 5.14 -12.77 8.20
C LEU A 171 5.25 -13.24 6.76
N GLN A 172 4.14 -13.74 6.22
CA GLN A 172 4.01 -14.20 4.84
C GLN A 172 2.70 -13.72 4.24
N SER A 173 2.72 -13.42 2.93
CA SER A 173 1.50 -13.23 2.15
C SER A 173 0.97 -14.57 1.67
N PHE A 174 -0.27 -14.89 2.01
CA PHE A 174 -0.94 -16.14 1.67
C PHE A 174 -1.85 -16.01 0.45
N ALA A 175 -2.43 -14.83 0.26
CA ALA A 175 -3.29 -14.56 -0.88
C ALA A 175 -3.20 -13.10 -1.34
N ARG A 176 -3.53 -12.91 -2.61
CA ARG A 176 -3.76 -11.62 -3.25
C ARG A 176 -5.22 -11.57 -3.69
N ILE A 177 -5.87 -10.46 -3.38
CA ILE A 177 -7.24 -10.15 -3.73
C ILE A 177 -7.20 -9.02 -4.75
N ASP A 178 -7.48 -9.35 -6.01
CA ASP A 178 -7.67 -8.36 -7.06
C ASP A 178 -9.16 -7.99 -7.11
N MET A 179 -9.47 -6.73 -6.81
CA MET A 179 -10.81 -6.22 -7.11
C MET A 179 -10.93 -6.06 -8.62
N THR A 180 -12.07 -6.45 -9.18
CA THR A 180 -12.38 -6.19 -10.59
C THR A 180 -13.56 -5.24 -10.67
N GLU A 181 -13.63 -4.44 -11.73
CA GLU A 181 -14.76 -3.53 -11.97
C GLU A 181 -16.06 -4.30 -12.29
N ASN A 182 -15.98 -5.60 -12.56
CA ASN A 182 -17.09 -6.43 -13.03
C ASN A 182 -17.81 -7.20 -11.91
N SER A 183 -17.88 -6.66 -10.69
CA SER A 183 -18.62 -7.21 -9.55
C SER A 183 -18.07 -8.52 -8.95
N PHE A 184 -16.93 -9.03 -9.44
CA PHE A 184 -16.28 -10.22 -8.90
C PHE A 184 -14.95 -9.89 -8.24
N VAL A 185 -14.65 -10.61 -7.18
CA VAL A 185 -13.36 -10.56 -6.48
C VAL A 185 -12.55 -11.77 -6.92
N SER A 186 -11.34 -11.54 -7.45
CA SER A 186 -10.42 -12.64 -7.77
C SER A 186 -9.45 -12.83 -6.61
N VAL A 187 -9.46 -14.03 -6.02
CA VAL A 187 -8.50 -14.40 -4.98
C VAL A 187 -7.50 -15.38 -5.58
N ARG A 188 -6.23 -15.03 -5.50
CA ARG A 188 -5.11 -15.87 -5.93
C ARG A 188 -4.30 -16.25 -4.71
N THR A 189 -4.16 -17.54 -4.45
CA THR A 189 -3.25 -18.02 -3.42
C THR A 189 -1.80 -17.86 -3.88
N ILE A 190 -0.94 -17.39 -2.99
CA ILE A 190 0.48 -17.22 -3.24
C ILE A 190 1.18 -18.36 -2.49
N PHE A 191 1.17 -19.56 -3.08
CA PHE A 191 1.98 -20.66 -2.58
C PHE A 191 3.37 -20.57 -3.20
N ALA A 192 4.40 -20.57 -2.35
CA ALA A 192 5.79 -20.82 -2.71
C ALA A 192 6.14 -22.27 -2.38
#